data_AF-A0A2E6YU16-F1
#
_entry.id   AF-A0A2E6YU16-F1
#
_cell.length_a   1.000
_cell.length_b   1.000
_cell.length_c   1.000
_cell.angle_alpha   90.00
_cell.angle_beta   90.00
_cell.angle_gamma   90.00
#
_symmetry.space_group_name_H-M   'P 1'
#
loop_
_entity.id
_entity.type
_entity.pdbx_description
1 polymer ?
#
loop_
_entity_poly.entity_id
_entity_poly.type
_entity_poly.pdbx_seq_one_letter_code
_entity_poly.pdbx_strand_id
1 'polypeptide(L)'
;MWKWVLLPFLVDFTWERLHTAQSVAELRAAVQEYQESFPCEECREHFCDLVEHHPFPIENVRSVADMRAWTWLTHNMVNRRIGKEWVGVIET
;
A
#
# COMPACT_ATOMS: atom_id res chain seq x y z
N MET A 1 -23.98 -19.41 -21.44
CA MET A 1 -24.08 -18.85 -20.08
C MET A 1 -22.87 -19.35 -19.31
N TRP A 2 -22.19 -18.46 -18.58
CA TRP A 2 -20.95 -18.64 -17.79
C TRP A 2 -19.64 -18.25 -18.51
N LYS A 3 -19.24 -16.99 -18.32
CA LYS A 3 -17.85 -16.52 -18.40
C LYS A 3 -17.61 -15.58 -17.21
N TRP A 4 -17.52 -16.14 -16.01
CA TRP A 4 -17.08 -15.40 -14.81
C TRP A 4 -16.17 -16.31 -13.98
N VAL A 5 -15.01 -16.61 -14.54
CA VAL A 5 -13.84 -17.06 -13.78
C VAL A 5 -12.67 -16.29 -14.40
N LEU A 6 -11.73 -15.82 -13.59
CA LEU A 6 -10.50 -15.06 -13.94
C LEU A 6 -10.55 -13.53 -13.71
N LEU A 7 -10.86 -13.07 -12.51
CA LEU A 7 -10.46 -11.71 -12.07
C LEU A 7 -9.74 -11.59 -10.73
N PRO A 8 -9.87 -12.48 -9.70
CA PRO A 8 -9.19 -12.24 -8.44
C PRO A 8 -7.67 -12.51 -8.47
N PHE A 9 -7.12 -12.96 -9.61
CA PHE A 9 -5.68 -13.23 -9.79
C PHE A 9 -4.93 -12.14 -10.57
N LEU A 10 -5.61 -11.08 -11.05
CA LEU A 10 -4.96 -10.03 -11.84
C LEU A 10 -4.44 -8.85 -11.01
N VAL A 11 -4.89 -8.71 -9.76
CA VAL A 11 -4.46 -7.63 -8.88
C VAL A 11 -3.35 -8.14 -7.98
N ASP A 12 -2.12 -7.71 -8.26
CA ASP A 12 -0.98 -8.02 -7.41
C ASP A 12 -0.94 -7.09 -6.19
N PHE A 13 -0.89 -7.69 -5.00
CA PHE A 13 -0.84 -7.01 -3.71
C PHE A 13 0.57 -7.11 -3.13
N THR A 14 1.53 -6.47 -3.80
CA THR A 14 2.93 -6.41 -3.40
C THR A 14 3.39 -5.01 -2.99
N TRP A 15 4.34 -4.95 -2.05
CA TRP A 15 5.04 -3.70 -1.74
C TRP A 15 5.72 -3.09 -2.97
N GLU A 16 6.20 -3.91 -3.90
CA GLU A 16 6.78 -3.44 -5.16
C GLU A 16 5.78 -2.58 -5.95
N ARG A 17 4.52 -2.98 -6.05
CA ARG A 17 3.46 -2.19 -6.69
C ARG A 17 3.30 -0.80 -6.04
N LEU A 18 3.31 -0.73 -4.71
CA LEU A 18 3.18 0.55 -4.01
C LEU A 18 4.44 1.41 -4.20
N HIS A 19 5.63 0.82 -4.06
CA HIS A 19 6.91 1.54 -4.19
C HIS A 19 7.21 2.02 -5.61
N THR A 20 6.69 1.34 -6.63
CA THR A 20 6.95 1.66 -8.04
C THR A 20 5.82 2.43 -8.72
N ALA A 21 4.80 2.87 -7.97
CA ALA A 21 3.76 3.76 -8.49
C ALA A 21 4.38 5.01 -9.15
N GLN A 22 3.93 5.35 -10.36
CA GLN A 22 4.50 6.42 -11.19
C GLN A 22 3.80 7.77 -10.97
N SER A 23 2.64 7.78 -10.30
CA SER A 23 1.92 9.01 -9.98
C SER A 23 1.17 8.92 -8.64
N VAL A 24 0.85 10.10 -8.07
CA VAL A 24 0.05 10.19 -6.84
C VAL A 24 -1.33 9.56 -7.04
N ALA A 25 -1.90 9.70 -8.23
CA ALA A 25 -3.20 9.10 -8.58
C ALA A 25 -3.12 7.57 -8.59
N GLU A 26 -2.06 7.01 -9.16
CA GLU A 26 -1.82 5.56 -9.18
C GLU A 26 -1.60 5.01 -7.77
N LEU A 27 -0.80 5.69 -6.94
CA LEU A 27 -0.63 5.30 -5.55
C LEU A 27 -1.96 5.30 -4.79
N ARG A 28 -2.78 6.35 -4.94
CA ARG A 28 -4.10 6.44 -4.28
C ARG A 28 -5.05 5.34 -4.73
N ALA A 29 -5.09 5.06 -6.04
CA ALA A 29 -5.89 3.96 -6.57
C ALA A 29 -5.43 2.61 -6.00
N ALA A 30 -4.12 2.36 -5.94
CA ALA A 30 -3.57 1.15 -5.35
C ALA A 30 -3.90 1.05 -3.85
N VAL A 31 -3.74 2.12 -3.07
CA VAL A 31 -4.08 2.13 -1.64
C VAL A 31 -5.57 1.84 -1.43
N GLN A 32 -6.45 2.44 -2.23
CA GLN A 32 -7.88 2.16 -2.18
C GLN A 32 -8.18 0.69 -2.50
N GLU A 33 -7.57 0.11 -3.54
CA GLU A 33 -7.72 -1.32 -3.83
C GLU A 33 -7.24 -2.22 -2.69
N TYR A 34 -6.17 -1.83 -2.00
CA TYR A 34 -5.70 -2.56 -0.81
C TYR A 34 -6.74 -2.50 0.32
N GLN A 35 -7.32 -1.32 0.58
CA GLN A 35 -8.36 -1.16 1.61
C GLN A 35 -9.64 -1.95 1.30
N GLU A 36 -9.98 -2.12 0.02
CA GLU A 36 -11.24 -2.76 -0.40
C GLU A 36 -11.08 -4.27 -0.68
N SER A 37 -9.96 -4.69 -1.25
CA SER A 37 -9.84 -5.99 -1.93
C SER A 37 -8.64 -6.85 -1.51
N PHE A 38 -7.78 -6.39 -0.59
CA PHE A 38 -6.62 -7.19 -0.14
C PHE A 38 -7.10 -8.55 0.42
N PRO A 39 -6.58 -9.71 -0.06
CA PRO A 39 -7.21 -11.02 0.19
C PRO A 39 -7.25 -11.46 1.66
N CYS A 40 -6.27 -11.05 2.45
CA CYS A 40 -6.21 -11.29 3.89
C CYS A 40 -7.05 -10.25 4.63
N GLU A 41 -8.16 -10.66 5.25
CA GLU A 41 -9.08 -9.77 5.99
C GLU A 41 -8.39 -9.02 7.13
N GLU A 42 -7.69 -9.73 8.03
CA GLU A 42 -6.95 -9.10 9.14
C GLU A 42 -5.91 -8.08 8.63
N CYS A 43 -5.22 -8.42 7.54
CA CYS A 43 -4.23 -7.55 6.93
C CYS A 43 -4.88 -6.29 6.32
N ARG A 44 -6.04 -6.46 5.69
CA ARG A 44 -6.83 -5.38 5.09
C ARG A 44 -7.37 -4.43 6.15
N GLU A 45 -7.98 -4.96 7.20
CA GLU A 45 -8.46 -4.17 8.34
C GLU A 45 -7.33 -3.37 9.00
N HIS A 46 -6.20 -4.03 9.24
CA HIS A 46 -5.01 -3.36 9.75
C HIS A 46 -4.52 -2.27 8.79
N PHE A 47 -4.49 -2.53 7.48
CA PHE A 47 -4.06 -1.54 6.50
C PHE A 47 -5.00 -0.33 6.45
N CYS A 48 -6.32 -0.54 6.58
CA CYS A 48 -7.29 0.55 6.72
C CYS A 48 -7.00 1.43 7.94
N ASP A 49 -6.82 0.81 9.11
CA ASP A 49 -6.49 1.51 10.35
C ASP A 49 -5.15 2.27 10.24
N LEU A 50 -4.15 1.65 9.61
CA LEU A 50 -2.84 2.26 9.38
C LEU A 50 -2.94 3.49 8.47
N VAL A 51 -3.73 3.42 7.39
CA VAL A 51 -3.94 4.54 6.47
C VAL A 51 -4.69 5.68 7.15
N GLU A 52 -5.73 5.38 7.93
CA GLU A 52 -6.52 6.36 8.68
C GLU A 52 -5.66 7.11 9.71
N HIS A 53 -4.79 6.39 10.42
CA HIS A 53 -3.94 6.95 11.48
C HIS A 53 -2.50 7.21 11.03
N HIS A 54 -2.25 7.27 9.72
CA HIS A 54 -0.89 7.41 9.20
C HIS A 54 -0.30 8.77 9.65
N PRO A 55 0.93 8.81 10.18
CA PRO A 55 1.58 10.06 10.61
C PRO A 55 1.77 11.07 9.46
N PHE A 56 1.70 10.60 8.22
CA PHE A 56 1.71 11.41 7.02
C PHE A 56 0.48 11.07 6.13
N PRO A 57 -0.67 11.74 6.30
CA PRO A 57 -1.90 11.36 5.59
C PRO A 57 -1.75 11.33 4.07
N ILE A 58 -2.42 10.39 3.38
CA ILE A 58 -2.25 10.19 1.92
C ILE A 58 -2.78 11.38 1.09
N GLU A 59 -3.66 12.19 1.66
CA GLU A 59 -4.15 13.45 1.13
C GLU A 59 -3.03 14.49 1.00
N ASN A 60 -2.00 14.38 1.86
CA ASN A 60 -0.84 15.26 1.87
C ASN A 60 0.30 14.81 0.95
N VAL A 61 0.20 13.63 0.33
CA VAL A 61 1.14 13.16 -0.69
C VAL A 61 0.92 13.94 -1.99
N ARG A 62 1.89 14.74 -2.41
CA ARG A 62 1.75 15.67 -3.57
C ARG A 62 2.84 15.52 -4.63
N SER A 63 3.90 14.77 -4.34
CA SER A 63 5.06 14.60 -5.22
C SER A 63 5.58 13.17 -5.22
N VAL A 64 6.47 12.85 -6.17
CA VAL A 64 7.16 11.54 -6.21
C VAL A 64 7.99 11.31 -4.94
N ALA A 65 8.62 12.35 -4.41
CA ALA A 65 9.36 12.26 -3.15
C ALA A 65 8.43 11.91 -1.98
N ASP A 66 7.25 12.53 -1.92
CA ASP A 66 6.23 12.20 -0.91
C ASP A 66 5.75 10.77 -1.06
N MET A 67 5.52 10.29 -2.28
CA MET A 67 5.10 8.91 -2.54
C MET A 67 6.13 7.89 -2.04
N ARG A 68 7.42 8.12 -2.33
CA ARG A 68 8.52 7.28 -1.86
C ARG A 68 8.59 7.28 -0.34
N ALA A 69 8.53 8.46 0.29
CA ALA A 69 8.54 8.59 1.73
C ALA A 69 7.33 7.92 2.40
N TRP A 70 6.13 8.11 1.83
CA TRP A 70 4.89 7.53 2.34
C TRP A 70 4.94 6.02 2.28
N THR A 71 5.22 5.44 1.10
CA THR A 71 5.25 3.98 0.94
C THR A 71 6.33 3.31 1.77
N TRP A 72 7.51 3.92 1.89
CA TRP A 72 8.58 3.47 2.80
C TRP A 72 8.14 3.47 4.27
N LEU A 73 7.49 4.54 4.72
CA LEU A 73 7.03 4.66 6.11
C LEU A 73 5.93 3.66 6.41
N THR A 74 4.93 3.55 5.53
CA THR A 74 3.84 2.57 5.60
C THR A 74 4.38 1.14 5.72
N HIS A 75 5.32 0.75 4.86
CA HIS A 75 5.94 -0.58 4.91
C HIS A 75 6.68 -0.82 6.22
N ASN A 76 7.43 0.16 6.70
CA ASN A 76 8.15 0.05 7.96
C ASN A 76 7.22 -0.01 9.19
N MET A 77 6.08 0.68 9.16
CA MET A 77 5.05 0.56 10.19
C MET A 77 4.48 -0.87 10.23
N VAL A 78 4.23 -1.48 9.07
CA VAL A 78 3.82 -2.89 8.98
C VAL A 78 4.94 -3.81 9.47
N ASN A 79 6.20 -3.60 9.07
CA ASN A 79 7.34 -4.39 9.54
C ASN A 79 7.42 -4.37 11.07
N ARG A 80 7.31 -3.20 11.69
CA ARG A 80 7.31 -3.04 13.15
C ARG A 80 6.15 -3.81 13.79
N ARG A 81 4.94 -3.75 13.23
CA ARG A 81 3.78 -4.51 13.75
C ARG A 81 4.05 -6.02 13.79
N ILE A 82 4.68 -6.56 12.75
CA ILE A 82 4.90 -8.01 12.60
C ILE A 82 6.28 -8.48 13.08
N GLY A 83 7.02 -7.63 13.82
CA GLY A 83 8.30 -8.00 14.41
C GLY A 83 9.48 -8.11 13.43
N LYS A 84 9.37 -7.51 12.24
CA LYS A 84 10.48 -7.37 11.28
C LYS A 84 11.31 -6.13 11.58
N GLU A 85 12.55 -6.13 11.11
CA GLU A 85 13.46 -5.00 11.24
C GLU A 85 12.96 -3.77 10.46
N TRP A 86 13.30 -2.59 10.99
CA TRP A 86 13.12 -1.33 10.28
C TRP A 86 14.17 -1.19 9.19
N VAL A 87 13.74 -1.00 7.95
CA VAL A 87 14.61 -0.78 6.80
C VAL A 87 14.84 0.72 6.64
N GLY A 88 16.12 1.13 6.63
CA GLY A 88 16.52 2.53 6.37
C GLY A 88 16.05 3.02 5.00
N VAL A 89 16.17 4.32 4.75
CA VAL A 89 15.83 4.90 3.44
C VAL A 89 16.78 4.31 2.41
N ILE A 90 16.28 3.44 1.53
CA ILE A 90 17.04 2.97 0.37
C ILE A 90 16.92 4.07 -0.67
N GLU A 91 18.05 4.58 -1.16
CA GLU A 91 18.09 5.43 -2.35
C GLU A 91 17.59 4.60 -3.55
N THR A 92 16.28 4.59 -3.79
CA THR A 92 15.66 4.09 -5.03
C THR A 92 15.39 5.26 -5.96
#